data_AF-A0A329SJE6-F1
#
_entry.id   AF-A0A329SJE6-F1
#
_cell.length_a   1.000
_cell.length_b   1.000
_cell.length_c   1.000
_cell.angle_alpha   90.00
_cell.angle_beta   90.00
_cell.angle_gamma   90.00
#
_symmetry.space_group_name_H-M   'P 1'
#
loop_
_entity.id
_entity.type
_entity.pdbx_description
1 polymer ?
#
loop_
_entity_poly.entity_id
_entity_poly.type
_entity_poly.pdbx_seq_one_letter_code
_entity_poly.pdbx_strand_id
1 'polypeptide(L)'
;MLNLNKAGDTLFERPLFSAWIKYADDFRLIHSDTQLATVSTLLTHYTDRTLSKMIMAATEVQSTKPLAARLQAELLRTWFFCKETPDDIFYMLKLRNAHDKLLETPVFHVWDKYVTYYNKMNPKTKYDLITTLTYYYGGDKDFSNMLMAAVKKPNTKALATELQDLQIAR
;
A
#
# COMPACT_ATOMS: atom_id res chain seq x y z
N MET A 1 -14.89 17.91 -16.52
CA MET A 1 -14.63 17.30 -15.20
C MET A 1 -14.18 15.85 -15.43
N LEU A 2 -13.14 15.35 -14.75
CA LEU A 2 -12.45 14.09 -15.08
C LEU A 2 -13.21 12.80 -14.70
N ASN A 3 -14.39 12.91 -14.09
CA ASN A 3 -15.24 11.78 -13.67
C ASN A 3 -14.45 10.70 -12.92
N LEU A 4 -13.58 11.11 -12.00
CA LEU A 4 -12.65 10.22 -11.32
C LEU A 4 -13.40 9.07 -10.65
N ASN A 5 -14.54 9.31 -10.02
CA ASN A 5 -15.40 8.31 -9.39
C ASN A 5 -16.01 7.25 -10.34
N LYS A 6 -16.12 7.52 -11.65
CA LYS A 6 -16.73 6.59 -12.63
C LYS A 6 -15.70 5.74 -13.37
N ALA A 7 -14.41 6.04 -13.21
CA ALA A 7 -13.37 5.42 -14.00
C ALA A 7 -12.92 4.04 -13.47
N GLY A 8 -13.05 3.82 -12.15
CA GLY A 8 -12.70 2.56 -11.50
C GLY A 8 -11.28 2.11 -11.85
N ASP A 9 -11.11 0.81 -12.03
CA ASP A 9 -9.80 0.17 -12.19
C ASP A 9 -9.07 0.55 -13.50
N THR A 10 -9.77 1.14 -14.48
CA THR A 10 -9.19 1.56 -15.78
C THR A 10 -8.75 3.02 -15.81
N LEU A 11 -8.90 3.76 -14.70
CA LEU A 11 -8.62 5.20 -14.65
C LEU A 11 -7.24 5.55 -15.18
N PHE A 12 -6.22 4.77 -14.84
CA PHE A 12 -4.82 5.06 -15.16
C PHE A 12 -4.46 4.83 -16.64
N GLU A 13 -5.34 4.17 -17.39
CA GLU A 13 -5.19 3.99 -18.84
C GLU A 13 -5.83 5.14 -19.64
N ARG A 14 -6.64 5.99 -18.98
CA ARG A 14 -7.40 7.03 -19.69
C ARG A 14 -6.49 8.19 -20.09
N PRO A 15 -6.48 8.61 -21.37
CA PRO A 15 -5.67 9.75 -21.82
C PRO A 15 -5.96 11.04 -21.07
N LEU A 16 -7.22 11.28 -20.70
CA LEU A 16 -7.63 12.44 -19.90
C LEU A 16 -7.03 12.44 -18.50
N PHE A 17 -6.81 11.26 -17.90
CA PHE A 17 -6.16 11.16 -16.60
C PHE A 17 -4.68 11.53 -16.72
N SER A 18 -3.97 11.01 -17.72
CA SER A 18 -2.58 11.37 -18.00
C SER A 18 -2.41 12.87 -18.29
N ALA A 19 -3.35 13.48 -19.03
CA ALA A 19 -3.36 14.92 -19.28
C ALA A 19 -3.55 15.73 -18.00
N TRP A 20 -4.41 15.27 -17.08
CA TRP A 20 -4.59 15.91 -15.78
C TRP A 20 -3.36 15.80 -14.88
N ILE A 21 -2.70 14.63 -14.85
CA ILE A 21 -1.43 14.46 -14.11
C ILE A 21 -0.41 15.47 -14.61
N LYS A 22 -0.23 15.57 -15.93
CA LYS A 22 0.68 16.54 -16.54
C LYS A 22 0.31 17.97 -16.14
N TYR A 23 -0.97 18.33 -16.23
CA TYR A 23 -1.42 19.65 -15.81
C TYR A 23 -1.12 19.94 -14.34
N ALA A 24 -1.37 18.99 -13.43
CA ALA A 24 -1.07 19.14 -12.01
C ALA A 24 0.45 19.29 -11.75
N ASP A 25 1.27 18.58 -12.52
CA ASP A 25 2.73 18.69 -12.46
C ASP A 25 3.22 20.07 -12.92
N ASP A 26 2.76 20.52 -14.09
CA ASP A 26 3.08 21.83 -14.67
C ASP A 26 2.63 22.96 -13.73
N PHE A 27 1.43 22.83 -13.14
CA PHE A 27 0.90 23.79 -12.17
C PHE A 27 1.77 23.89 -10.91
N ARG A 28 2.21 22.76 -10.34
CA ARG A 28 3.12 22.76 -9.18
C ARG A 28 4.49 23.35 -9.48
N LEU A 29 4.98 23.21 -10.71
CA LEU A 29 6.26 23.81 -11.11
C LEU A 29 6.20 25.34 -11.05
N ILE A 30 5.03 25.91 -11.35
CA ILE A 30 4.78 27.35 -11.39
C ILE A 30 4.36 27.88 -9.99
N HIS A 31 3.64 27.07 -9.22
CA HIS A 31 3.13 27.40 -7.88
C HIS A 31 3.76 26.51 -6.81
N SER A 32 5.04 26.73 -6.52
CA SER A 32 5.84 25.89 -5.61
C SER A 32 5.38 25.92 -4.14
N ASP A 33 4.52 26.87 -3.78
CA ASP A 33 3.82 26.99 -2.50
C ASP A 33 2.60 26.04 -2.39
N THR A 34 2.12 25.49 -3.51
CA THR A 34 0.97 24.58 -3.51
C THR A 34 1.38 23.12 -3.28
N GLN A 35 0.84 22.53 -2.22
CA GLN A 35 0.98 21.09 -1.91
C GLN A 35 -0.03 20.23 -2.68
N LEU A 36 -0.29 20.51 -3.96
CA LEU A 36 -1.31 19.79 -4.73
C LEU A 36 -0.80 18.39 -5.11
N ALA A 37 -0.86 17.48 -4.14
CA ALA A 37 -0.47 16.09 -4.32
C ALA A 37 -1.58 15.36 -5.07
N THR A 38 -1.21 14.79 -6.23
CA THR A 38 -2.08 13.96 -7.06
C THR A 38 -2.82 12.91 -6.23
N VAL A 39 -2.08 12.21 -5.35
CA VAL A 39 -2.66 11.20 -4.47
C VAL A 39 -3.65 11.78 -3.47
N SER A 40 -3.41 12.95 -2.89
CA SER A 40 -4.37 13.58 -1.97
C SER A 40 -5.70 13.86 -2.68
N THR A 41 -5.67 14.26 -3.95
CA THR A 41 -6.91 14.41 -4.76
C THR A 41 -7.59 13.07 -5.01
N LEU A 42 -6.82 12.01 -5.29
CA LEU A 42 -7.40 10.67 -5.49
C LEU A 42 -8.05 10.13 -4.21
N LEU A 43 -7.46 10.41 -3.04
CA LEU A 43 -7.98 9.98 -1.73
C LEU A 43 -9.29 10.68 -1.32
N THR A 44 -9.66 11.80 -1.95
CA THR A 44 -11.01 12.39 -1.74
C THR A 44 -12.12 11.61 -2.46
N HIS A 45 -11.76 10.77 -3.43
CA HIS A 45 -12.69 10.00 -4.25
C HIS A 45 -12.60 8.48 -4.01
N TYR A 46 -11.47 8.01 -3.50
CA TYR A 46 -11.17 6.59 -3.30
C TYR A 46 -10.66 6.37 -1.89
N THR A 47 -11.14 5.31 -1.23
CA THR A 47 -10.53 4.85 0.02
C THR A 47 -9.09 4.41 -0.22
N ASP A 48 -8.24 4.46 0.80
CA ASP A 48 -6.85 3.98 0.75
C ASP A 48 -6.73 2.56 0.21
N ARG A 49 -7.65 1.68 0.65
CA ARG A 49 -7.74 0.31 0.16
C ARG A 49 -8.06 0.24 -1.32
N THR A 50 -9.02 1.03 -1.80
CA THR A 50 -9.42 1.05 -3.21
C THR A 50 -8.30 1.60 -4.07
N LEU A 51 -7.72 2.74 -3.69
CA LEU A 51 -6.63 3.38 -4.42
C LEU A 51 -5.40 2.48 -4.48
N SER A 52 -5.05 1.82 -3.37
CA SER A 52 -3.95 0.85 -3.33
C SER A 52 -4.15 -0.30 -4.31
N LYS A 53 -5.38 -0.84 -4.40
CA LYS A 53 -5.70 -1.90 -5.37
C LYS A 53 -5.59 -1.43 -6.81
N MET A 54 -6.11 -0.24 -7.12
CA MET A 54 -6.00 0.34 -8.46
C MET A 54 -4.54 0.53 -8.86
N ILE A 55 -3.70 1.05 -7.95
CA ILE A 55 -2.27 1.23 -8.19
C ILE A 55 -1.58 -0.12 -8.42
N MET A 56 -1.87 -1.12 -7.59
CA MET A 56 -1.33 -2.48 -7.75
C MET A 56 -1.75 -3.13 -9.07
N ALA A 57 -3.01 -2.97 -9.51
CA ALA A 57 -3.43 -3.50 -10.80
C ALA A 57 -2.66 -2.83 -11.95
N ALA A 58 -2.42 -1.53 -11.86
CA ALA A 58 -1.69 -0.79 -12.88
C ALA A 58 -0.17 -1.02 -12.90
N THR A 59 0.41 -1.65 -11.87
CA THR A 59 1.81 -2.10 -11.96
C THR A 59 1.99 -3.32 -12.85
N GLU A 60 0.91 -4.09 -13.07
CA GLU A 60 0.91 -5.28 -13.93
C GLU A 60 0.78 -4.94 -15.42
N VAL A 61 0.31 -3.74 -15.75
CA VAL A 61 0.14 -3.28 -17.13
C VAL A 61 1.33 -2.41 -17.54
N GLN A 62 2.05 -2.84 -18.59
CA GLN A 62 3.32 -2.23 -19.01
C GLN A 62 3.20 -0.74 -19.33
N SER A 63 2.09 -0.30 -19.93
CA SER A 63 1.86 1.11 -20.28
C SER A 63 1.60 2.01 -19.08
N THR A 64 1.03 1.49 -17.99
CA THR A 64 0.70 2.26 -16.78
C THR A 64 1.73 2.11 -15.67
N LYS A 65 2.61 1.12 -15.75
CA LYS A 65 3.60 0.77 -14.72
C LYS A 65 4.45 1.96 -14.23
N PRO A 66 4.98 2.87 -15.08
CA PRO A 66 5.74 4.03 -14.61
C PRO A 66 4.90 4.98 -13.75
N LEU A 67 3.66 5.24 -14.18
CA LEU A 67 2.72 6.09 -13.44
C LEU A 67 2.30 5.43 -12.12
N ALA A 68 2.01 4.13 -12.15
CA ALA A 68 1.65 3.37 -10.96
C ALA A 68 2.78 3.37 -9.90
N ALA A 69 4.03 3.18 -10.32
CA ALA A 69 5.18 3.25 -9.42
C ALA A 69 5.33 4.62 -8.75
N ARG A 70 5.14 5.70 -9.54
CA ARG A 70 5.13 7.07 -9.02
C ARG A 70 3.99 7.28 -8.02
N LEU A 71 2.76 6.89 -8.36
CA LEU A 71 1.60 7.04 -7.48
C LEU A 71 1.75 6.23 -6.20
N GLN A 72 2.36 5.04 -6.25
CA GLN A 72 2.68 4.25 -5.06
C GLN A 72 3.64 5.01 -4.15
N ALA A 73 4.73 5.56 -4.69
CA ALA A 73 5.68 6.35 -3.90
C ALA A 73 5.03 7.60 -3.28
N GLU A 74 4.18 8.31 -4.04
CA GLU A 74 3.42 9.44 -3.54
C GLU A 74 2.44 9.03 -2.42
N LEU A 75 1.77 7.87 -2.54
CA LEU A 75 0.84 7.36 -1.53
C LEU A 75 1.53 7.05 -0.20
N LEU A 76 2.65 6.31 -0.23
CA LEU A 76 3.42 6.02 0.98
C LEU A 76 3.90 7.32 1.66
N ARG A 77 4.35 8.29 0.85
CA ARG A 77 4.78 9.59 1.34
C ARG A 77 3.63 10.40 1.94
N THR A 78 2.45 10.37 1.32
CA THR A 78 1.25 11.05 1.83
C THR A 78 0.83 10.47 3.17
N TRP A 79 0.72 9.15 3.31
CA TRP A 79 0.42 8.51 4.60
C TRP A 79 1.39 8.95 5.71
N PHE A 80 2.69 8.96 5.39
CA PHE A 80 3.71 9.40 6.34
C PHE A 80 3.55 10.86 6.76
N PHE A 81 3.33 11.78 5.82
CA PHE A 81 3.14 13.20 6.14
C PHE A 81 1.82 13.49 6.87
N CYS A 82 0.79 12.69 6.61
CA CYS A 82 -0.45 12.69 7.38
C CYS A 82 -0.30 12.07 8.77
N LYS A 83 0.90 11.58 9.13
CA LYS A 83 1.24 10.95 10.41
C LYS A 83 0.49 9.65 10.67
N GLU A 84 0.07 8.96 9.61
CA GLU A 84 -0.54 7.64 9.73
C GLU A 84 0.52 6.63 10.17
N THR A 85 0.27 5.90 11.24
CA THR A 85 1.17 4.83 11.68
C THR A 85 0.98 3.59 10.80
N PRO A 86 1.93 2.63 10.81
CA PRO A 86 1.69 1.38 10.11
C PRO A 86 0.45 0.62 10.63
N ASP A 87 0.07 0.74 11.91
CA ASP A 87 -1.19 0.21 12.44
C ASP A 87 -2.42 0.88 11.81
N ASP A 88 -2.39 2.21 11.66
CA ASP A 88 -3.49 2.95 11.03
C ASP A 88 -3.69 2.49 9.58
N ILE A 89 -2.61 2.37 8.82
CA ILE A 89 -2.66 1.87 7.44
C ILE A 89 -3.10 0.39 7.40
N PHE A 90 -2.66 -0.43 8.36
CA PHE A 90 -3.13 -1.82 8.47
C PHE A 90 -4.66 -1.89 8.60
N TYR A 91 -5.23 -1.02 9.43
CA TYR A 91 -6.66 -0.88 9.63
C TYR A 91 -7.38 -0.34 8.38
N MET A 92 -6.89 0.77 7.79
CA MET A 92 -7.48 1.39 6.60
C MET A 92 -7.51 0.44 5.39
N LEU A 93 -6.49 -0.40 5.24
CA LEU A 93 -6.41 -1.44 4.21
C LEU A 93 -7.27 -2.67 4.52
N LYS A 94 -7.92 -2.70 5.70
CA LYS A 94 -8.79 -3.77 6.20
C LYS A 94 -8.08 -5.12 6.29
N LEU A 95 -6.80 -5.11 6.66
CA LEU A 95 -5.98 -6.32 6.68
C LEU A 95 -6.36 -7.26 7.82
N ARG A 96 -6.85 -6.75 8.96
CA ARG A 96 -7.38 -7.58 10.06
C ARG A 96 -8.48 -8.57 9.62
N ASN A 97 -9.27 -8.18 8.62
CA ASN A 97 -10.40 -8.98 8.13
C ASN A 97 -9.97 -9.97 7.02
N ALA A 98 -8.69 -10.04 6.68
CA ALA A 98 -8.19 -10.94 5.65
C ALA A 98 -8.02 -12.39 6.15
N HIS A 99 -8.00 -12.61 7.46
CA HIS A 99 -7.85 -13.94 8.08
C HIS A 99 -6.69 -14.73 7.44
N ASP A 100 -6.92 -15.99 7.08
CA ASP A 100 -5.95 -16.88 6.44
C ASP A 100 -5.51 -16.44 5.03
N LYS A 101 -6.17 -15.44 4.46
CA LYS A 101 -5.87 -14.88 3.12
C LYS A 101 -5.03 -13.60 3.17
N LEU A 102 -4.49 -13.22 4.33
CA LEU A 102 -3.65 -12.02 4.45
C LEU A 102 -2.52 -11.99 3.42
N LEU A 103 -1.77 -13.07 3.28
CA LEU A 103 -0.61 -13.12 2.37
C LEU A 103 -1.03 -13.25 0.90
N GLU A 104 -2.31 -13.56 0.64
CA GLU A 104 -2.87 -13.60 -0.71
C GLU A 104 -3.41 -12.25 -1.16
N THR A 105 -3.67 -11.31 -0.24
CA THR A 105 -4.23 -10.01 -0.62
C THR A 105 -3.13 -9.06 -1.11
N PRO A 106 -3.25 -8.48 -2.33
CA PRO A 106 -2.21 -7.61 -2.90
C PRO A 106 -1.97 -6.35 -2.06
N VAL A 107 -2.95 -5.91 -1.27
CA VAL A 107 -2.79 -4.75 -0.38
C VAL A 107 -1.91 -5.04 0.85
N PHE A 108 -1.62 -6.31 1.18
CA PHE A 108 -0.63 -6.63 2.21
C PHE A 108 0.77 -6.16 1.79
N HIS A 109 1.13 -6.36 0.52
CA HIS A 109 2.42 -5.91 0.01
C HIS A 109 2.56 -4.38 0.02
N VAL A 110 1.45 -3.64 -0.17
CA VAL A 110 1.44 -2.19 -0.05
C VAL A 110 1.70 -1.75 1.39
N TRP A 111 1.07 -2.42 2.36
CA TRP A 111 1.32 -2.18 3.78
C TRP A 111 2.76 -2.49 4.19
N ASP A 112 3.31 -3.61 3.75
CA ASP A 112 4.70 -4.00 4.02
C ASP A 112 5.71 -2.97 3.46
N LYS A 113 5.48 -2.48 2.23
CA LYS A 113 6.26 -1.34 1.70
C LYS A 113 6.12 -0.08 2.55
N TYR A 114 4.94 0.17 3.11
CA TYR A 114 4.74 1.30 4.01
C TYR A 114 5.52 1.14 5.32
N VAL A 115 5.50 -0.04 5.94
CA VAL A 115 6.32 -0.34 7.13
C VAL A 115 7.80 -0.09 6.83
N THR A 116 8.29 -0.57 5.70
CA THR A 116 9.68 -0.36 5.27
C THR A 116 9.99 1.13 5.11
N TYR A 117 9.11 1.89 4.44
CA TYR A 117 9.24 3.33 4.29
C TYR A 117 9.21 4.07 5.64
N TYR A 118 8.27 3.74 6.51
CA TYR A 118 8.08 4.32 7.84
C TYR A 118 9.32 4.10 8.71
N ASN A 119 9.88 2.88 8.71
CA ASN A 119 11.09 2.54 9.45
C ASN A 119 12.33 3.27 8.93
N LYS A 120 12.42 3.48 7.62
CA LYS A 120 13.49 4.28 7.01
C LYS A 120 13.42 5.75 7.46
N MET A 121 12.22 6.30 7.58
CA MET A 121 12.02 7.68 8.03
C MET A 121 12.10 7.85 9.56
N ASN A 122 11.90 6.77 10.32
CA ASN A 122 11.99 6.74 11.78
C ASN A 122 13.09 5.78 12.28
N PRO A 123 14.38 6.01 11.97
CA PRO A 123 15.44 5.03 12.24
C PRO A 123 15.69 4.76 13.73
N LYS A 124 15.29 5.67 14.63
CA LYS A 124 15.46 5.55 16.08
C LYS A 124 14.40 4.65 16.74
N THR A 125 13.24 4.50 16.11
CA THR A 125 12.11 3.75 16.67
C THR A 125 11.46 2.99 15.53
N LYS A 126 12.05 1.84 15.21
CA LYS A 126 11.54 0.96 14.16
C LYS A 126 10.25 0.31 14.63
N TYR A 127 9.26 0.36 13.76
CA TYR A 127 8.05 -0.40 13.83
C TYR A 127 8.33 -1.90 13.68
N ASP A 128 7.81 -2.69 14.61
CA ASP A 128 7.85 -4.15 14.58
C ASP A 128 6.55 -4.71 14.00
N LEU A 129 6.59 -5.08 12.72
CA LEU A 129 5.45 -5.66 12.03
C LEU A 129 5.07 -7.05 12.57
N ILE A 130 6.02 -7.83 13.08
CA ILE A 130 5.77 -9.19 13.56
C ILE A 130 4.95 -9.15 14.85
N THR A 131 5.26 -8.22 15.76
CA THR A 131 4.44 -8.01 16.96
C THR A 131 3.00 -7.68 16.61
N THR A 132 2.79 -6.79 15.65
CA THR A 132 1.44 -6.41 15.18
C THR A 132 0.69 -7.57 14.54
N LEU A 133 1.33 -8.31 13.64
CA LEU A 133 0.73 -9.48 13.00
C LEU A 133 0.42 -10.57 14.03
N THR A 134 1.34 -10.83 14.96
CA THR A 134 1.12 -11.76 16.08
C THR A 134 -0.12 -11.37 16.88
N TYR A 135 -0.25 -10.10 17.26
CA TYR A 135 -1.39 -9.60 18.02
C TYR A 135 -2.72 -9.78 17.27
N TYR A 136 -2.80 -9.35 16.01
CA TYR A 136 -4.06 -9.40 15.26
C TYR A 136 -4.45 -10.80 14.78
N TYR A 137 -3.52 -11.74 14.71
CA TYR A 137 -3.74 -13.10 14.22
C TYR A 137 -3.68 -14.19 15.30
N GLY A 138 -4.04 -13.83 16.54
CA GLY A 138 -4.32 -14.82 17.60
C GLY A 138 -3.12 -15.20 18.47
N GLY A 139 -2.04 -14.42 18.44
CA GLY A 139 -0.82 -14.71 19.17
C GLY A 139 0.13 -15.61 18.41
N ASP A 140 1.27 -15.94 19.03
CA ASP A 140 2.39 -16.58 18.34
C ASP A 140 2.04 -17.92 17.72
N LYS A 141 1.29 -18.74 18.45
CA LYS A 141 0.88 -20.08 17.99
C LYS A 141 -0.04 -20.01 16.78
N ASP A 142 -1.06 -19.17 16.82
CA ASP A 142 -2.06 -19.09 15.75
C ASP A 142 -1.49 -18.41 14.51
N PHE A 143 -0.68 -17.36 14.69
CA PHE A 143 0.04 -16.73 13.60
C PHE A 143 1.05 -17.70 12.95
N SER A 144 1.80 -18.46 13.74
CA SER A 144 2.73 -19.48 13.22
C SER A 144 2.00 -20.58 12.43
N ASN A 145 0.86 -21.06 12.93
CA ASN A 145 0.01 -22.03 12.22
C ASN A 145 -0.49 -21.48 10.88
N MET A 146 -0.92 -20.22 10.86
CA MET A 146 -1.34 -19.53 9.64
C MET A 146 -0.18 -19.45 8.63
N LEU A 147 1.02 -19.07 9.06
CA LEU A 147 2.19 -19.03 8.19
C LEU A 147 2.55 -20.43 7.66
N MET A 148 2.48 -21.48 8.48
CA MET A 148 2.71 -22.86 8.04
C MET A 148 1.71 -23.31 6.97
N ALA A 149 0.45 -22.88 7.06
CA ALA A 149 -0.54 -23.12 6.03
C ALA A 149 -0.22 -22.35 4.74
N ALA A 150 0.23 -21.10 4.85
CA ALA A 150 0.62 -20.28 3.70
C ALA A 150 1.89 -20.77 3.00
N VAL A 151 2.84 -21.38 3.71
CA VAL A 151 4.04 -22.01 3.12
C VAL A 151 3.68 -23.14 2.12
N LYS A 152 2.54 -23.81 2.32
CA LYS A 152 2.07 -24.89 1.44
C LYS A 152 1.51 -24.39 0.11
N LYS A 153 1.20 -23.09 -0.01
CA LYS A 153 0.65 -22.48 -1.23
C LYS A 153 1.78 -21.82 -2.04
N PRO A 154 1.97 -22.14 -3.33
CA PRO A 154 3.10 -21.62 -4.12
C PRO A 154 3.19 -20.09 -4.17
N ASN A 155 2.05 -19.39 -4.28
CA ASN A 155 1.98 -17.93 -4.41
C ASN A 155 2.29 -17.17 -3.10
N THR A 156 2.18 -17.82 -1.94
CA THR A 156 2.46 -17.18 -0.62
C THR A 156 3.71 -17.74 0.06
N LYS A 157 4.31 -18.81 -0.49
CA LYS A 157 5.40 -19.54 0.15
C LYS A 157 6.58 -18.67 0.57
N ALA A 158 7.12 -17.88 -0.37
CA ALA A 158 8.31 -17.07 -0.12
C ALA A 158 8.08 -16.07 1.03
N LEU A 159 6.99 -15.30 0.95
CA LEU A 159 6.62 -14.32 1.95
C LEU A 159 6.28 -14.96 3.31
N ALA A 160 5.61 -16.11 3.31
CA ALA A 160 5.30 -16.83 4.54
C ALA A 160 6.57 -17.33 5.24
N THR A 161 7.56 -17.82 4.48
CA THR A 161 8.86 -18.24 5.03
C THR A 161 9.63 -17.05 5.63
N GLU A 162 9.67 -15.91 4.94
CA GLU A 162 10.29 -14.70 5.46
C GLU A 162 9.66 -14.25 6.80
N LEU A 163 8.33 -14.24 6.88
CA LEU A 163 7.63 -13.90 8.11
C LEU A 163 7.84 -14.93 9.23
N GLN A 164 8.04 -16.22 8.91
CA GLN A 164 8.41 -17.23 9.91
C GLN A 164 9.81 -16.98 10.47
N ASP A 165 10.78 -16.69 9.60
CA ASP A 165 12.16 -16.42 10.02
C ASP A 165 12.21 -15.17 10.92
N LEU A 166 11.46 -14.13 10.55
CA LEU A 166 11.31 -12.93 11.38
C LEU A 166 10.59 -13.21 12.70
N GLN A 167 9.59 -14.08 12.72
CA GLN A 167 8.91 -14.47 13.96
C GLN A 167 9.83 -15.22 14.92
N ILE A 168 10.71 -16.08 14.41
CA ILE A 168 11.66 -16.86 15.21
C ILE A 168 12.80 -15.98 15.74
N ALA A 169 13.20 -14.96 14.97
CA ALA A 169 14.29 -14.06 15.33
C ALA A 169 13.91 -12.95 16.33
N ARG A 170 12.62 -12.83 16.67
CA ARG A 170 12.08 -11.81 17.59
C ARG A 170 12.41 -12.13 19.05
#